data_AF-A0A8T3QW26-F1
#
_entry.id   AF-A0A8T3QW26-F1
#
_cell.length_a   1.000
_cell.length_b   1.000
_cell.length_c   1.000
_cell.angle_alpha   90.00
_cell.angle_beta   90.00
_cell.angle_gamma   90.00
#
_symmetry.space_group_name_H-M   'P 1'
#
loop_
_entity.id
_entity.type
_entity.pdbx_description
1 polymer ?
#
loop_
_entity_poly.entity_id
_entity_poly.type
_entity_poly.pdbx_seq_one_letter_code
_entity_poly.pdbx_strand_id
1 'polypeptide(L)'
;MDVLILIVSFFIILAGAELFTNSIEWFGHKLGLAEGAVGSVLAAVGTALPETMIPIIAILFSVGANSEAVGVGAILGAPFMLSTLAMFVTGIAVLGVARRRAGGDGMLVDTKVIAHDMRYFGVAYGIAIAAAFLPLEPVALKWLVAVALLGIYAWYVKGHFQAEAEVGAAELAPLRLHRLDRSGKRLEPDVPRLRVVNVQVLAALGLIILGAVAFV
;
A
#
# COMPACT_ATOMS: atom_id res chain seq x y z
N MET A 1 1.33 -1.42 31.42
CA MET A 1 0.44 -2.26 30.59
C MET A 1 0.52 -1.81 29.13
N ASP A 2 0.61 -0.50 28.90
CA ASP A 2 0.58 0.13 27.57
C ASP A 2 1.77 -0.25 26.69
N VAL A 3 2.98 -0.32 27.26
CA VAL A 3 4.17 -0.79 26.51
C VAL A 3 4.00 -2.21 25.98
N LEU A 4 3.36 -3.10 26.75
CA LEU A 4 3.11 -4.48 26.32
C LEU A 4 2.10 -4.50 25.16
N ILE A 5 1.04 -3.70 25.26
CA ILE A 5 0.04 -3.54 24.20
C ILE A 5 0.70 -3.01 22.93
N LEU A 6 1.58 -2.01 23.04
CA LEU A 6 2.31 -1.42 21.92
C LEU A 6 3.18 -2.47 21.19
N ILE A 7 3.96 -3.23 21.96
CA ILE A 7 4.84 -4.28 21.41
C ILE A 7 4.02 -5.37 20.72
N VAL A 8 2.96 -5.85 21.36
CA VAL A 8 2.09 -6.90 20.79
C VAL A 8 1.39 -6.41 19.53
N SER A 9 0.85 -5.20 19.55
CA SER A 9 0.16 -4.59 18.40
C SER A 9 1.12 -4.39 17.23
N PHE A 10 2.36 -3.97 17.51
CA PHE A 10 3.41 -3.88 16.49
C PHE A 10 3.67 -5.22 15.78
N PHE A 11 3.83 -6.31 16.54
CA PHE A 11 4.02 -7.64 15.95
C PHE A 11 2.79 -8.12 15.17
N ILE A 12 1.57 -7.78 15.62
CA ILE A 12 0.33 -8.08 14.89
C ILE A 12 0.31 -7.34 13.54
N ILE A 13 0.67 -6.05 13.51
CA ILE A 13 0.75 -5.27 12.27
C ILE A 13 1.77 -5.88 11.32
N LEU A 14 2.96 -6.24 11.81
CA LEU A 14 3.99 -6.87 10.98
C LEU A 14 3.52 -8.20 10.39
N ALA A 15 2.90 -9.06 11.19
CA ALA A 15 2.35 -10.34 10.72
C ALA A 15 1.20 -10.12 9.72
N GLY A 16 0.35 -9.13 9.97
CA GLY A 16 -0.74 -8.73 9.06
C GLY A 16 -0.21 -8.23 7.72
N ALA A 17 0.78 -7.33 7.72
CA ALA A 17 1.41 -6.81 6.51
C ALA A 17 2.07 -7.93 5.69
N GLU A 18 2.78 -8.84 6.33
CA GLU A 18 3.44 -9.97 5.67
C GLU A 18 2.44 -10.99 5.09
N LEU A 19 1.31 -11.20 5.76
CA LEU A 19 0.21 -12.03 5.25
C LEU A 19 -0.51 -11.36 4.08
N PHE A 20 -0.65 -10.04 4.16
CA PHE A 20 -1.34 -9.21 3.18
C PHE A 20 -0.58 -9.16 1.86
N THR A 21 0.73 -8.84 1.88
CA THR A 21 1.57 -8.82 0.68
C THR A 21 1.55 -10.15 -0.06
N ASN A 22 1.73 -11.25 0.67
CA ASN A 22 1.64 -12.58 0.08
C ASN A 22 0.26 -12.87 -0.54
N SER A 23 -0.83 -12.47 0.12
CA SER A 23 -2.17 -12.73 -0.39
C SER A 23 -2.55 -11.87 -1.60
N ILE A 24 -2.10 -10.61 -1.64
CA ILE A 24 -2.45 -9.69 -2.72
C ILE A 24 -1.67 -10.01 -4.01
N GLU A 25 -0.44 -10.52 -3.88
CA GLU A 25 0.33 -11.10 -5.00
C GLU A 25 -0.42 -12.26 -5.64
N TRP A 26 -0.87 -13.23 -4.83
CA TRP A 26 -1.67 -14.36 -5.33
C TRP A 26 -3.03 -13.93 -5.90
N PHE A 27 -3.64 -12.89 -5.33
CA PHE A 27 -4.89 -12.32 -5.83
C PHE A 27 -4.68 -11.71 -7.22
N GLY A 28 -3.63 -10.90 -7.39
CA GLY A 28 -3.26 -10.31 -8.65
C GLY A 28 -2.94 -11.33 -9.73
N HIS A 29 -2.12 -12.34 -9.39
CA HIS A 29 -1.79 -13.44 -10.30
C HIS A 29 -3.03 -14.19 -10.78
N LYS A 30 -3.99 -14.47 -9.88
CA LYS A 30 -5.26 -15.13 -10.26
C LYS A 30 -6.15 -14.29 -11.17
N LEU A 31 -6.03 -12.97 -11.12
CA LEU A 31 -6.76 -12.04 -11.97
C LEU A 31 -6.00 -11.66 -13.25
N GLY A 32 -4.76 -12.15 -13.42
CA GLY A 32 -3.92 -11.80 -14.56
C GLY A 32 -3.53 -10.31 -14.56
N LEU A 33 -3.31 -9.73 -13.39
CA LEU A 33 -2.89 -8.33 -13.25
C LEU A 33 -1.36 -8.22 -13.35
N ALA A 34 -0.88 -7.13 -13.97
CA ALA A 34 0.53 -6.80 -14.00
C ALA A 34 1.07 -6.53 -12.58
N GLU A 35 2.34 -6.85 -12.33
CA GLU A 35 3.00 -6.67 -11.03
C GLU A 35 2.86 -5.23 -10.51
N GLY A 36 2.99 -4.24 -11.39
CA GLY A 36 2.75 -2.83 -11.04
C GLY A 36 1.32 -2.54 -10.56
N ALA A 37 0.29 -3.17 -11.13
CA ALA A 37 -1.09 -2.99 -10.64
C ALA A 37 -1.29 -3.61 -9.26
N VAL A 38 -0.63 -4.74 -9.00
CA VAL A 38 -0.72 -5.43 -7.72
C VAL A 38 0.03 -4.66 -6.64
N GLY A 39 1.28 -4.28 -6.90
CA GLY A 39 2.12 -3.55 -5.94
C GLY A 39 1.69 -2.10 -5.76
N SER A 40 1.67 -1.33 -6.86
CA SER A 40 1.50 0.12 -6.81
C SER A 40 0.06 0.57 -6.57
N VAL A 41 -0.94 -0.28 -6.85
CA VAL A 41 -2.36 0.03 -6.58
C VAL A 41 -2.94 -0.84 -5.49
N LEU A 42 -3.06 -2.16 -5.70
CA LEU A 42 -3.82 -3.01 -4.77
C LEU A 42 -3.16 -3.11 -3.39
N ALA A 43 -1.85 -3.37 -3.35
CA ALA A 43 -1.11 -3.49 -2.11
C ALA A 43 -1.01 -2.13 -1.42
N ALA A 44 -0.62 -1.08 -2.16
CA ALA A 44 -0.50 0.27 -1.63
C ALA A 44 -1.80 0.79 -0.99
N VAL A 45 -2.94 0.61 -1.67
CA VAL A 45 -4.25 1.01 -1.12
C VAL A 45 -4.55 0.22 0.15
N GLY A 46 -4.40 -1.11 0.12
CA GLY A 46 -4.73 -1.94 1.28
C GLY A 46 -3.91 -1.62 2.53
N THR A 47 -2.62 -1.31 2.37
CA THR A 47 -1.76 -0.94 3.50
C THR A 47 -1.97 0.49 3.99
N ALA A 48 -2.40 1.41 3.12
CA ALA A 48 -2.63 2.82 3.47
C ALA A 48 -4.06 3.11 3.92
N LEU A 49 -4.96 2.12 3.88
CA LEU A 49 -6.35 2.27 4.31
C LEU A 49 -6.48 2.78 5.75
N PRO A 50 -5.79 2.19 6.76
CA PRO A 50 -5.88 2.67 8.15
C PRO A 50 -5.50 4.15 8.27
N GLU A 51 -4.41 4.56 7.62
CA GLU A 51 -3.88 5.92 7.65
C GLU A 51 -4.79 6.89 6.90
N THR A 52 -5.40 6.46 5.80
CA THR A 52 -6.33 7.27 4.99
C THR A 52 -7.69 7.44 5.68
N MET A 53 -8.09 6.51 6.54
CA MET A 53 -9.32 6.64 7.32
C MET A 53 -9.25 7.78 8.35
N ILE A 54 -8.08 8.05 8.93
CA ILE A 54 -7.89 9.13 9.91
C ILE A 54 -8.31 10.51 9.35
N PRO A 55 -7.75 11.01 8.23
CA PRO A 55 -8.15 12.29 7.67
C PRO A 55 -9.59 12.30 7.16
N ILE A 56 -10.10 11.18 6.62
CA ILE A 56 -11.50 11.07 6.20
C ILE A 56 -12.44 11.29 7.40
N ILE A 57 -12.15 10.62 8.53
CA ILE A 57 -12.96 10.76 9.75
C ILE A 57 -12.82 12.18 10.31
N ALA A 58 -11.61 12.73 10.35
CA ALA A 58 -11.34 14.07 10.87
C ALA A 58 -12.09 15.17 10.09
N ILE A 59 -12.14 15.06 8.75
CA ILE A 59 -12.80 16.03 7.88
C ILE A 59 -14.33 15.86 7.91
N LEU A 60 -14.85 14.62 7.84
CA LEU A 60 -16.29 14.39 7.74
C LEU A 60 -17.04 14.49 9.07
N PHE A 61 -16.44 14.05 10.17
CA PHE A 61 -17.09 14.01 11.48
C PHE A 61 -16.69 15.16 12.41
N SER A 62 -15.78 16.04 11.96
CA SER A 62 -15.32 17.25 12.66
C SER A 62 -15.18 17.06 14.18
N VAL A 63 -14.23 16.21 14.58
CA VAL A 63 -14.02 15.81 15.98
C VAL A 63 -13.23 16.89 16.74
N GLY A 64 -13.75 18.12 16.77
CA GLY A 64 -13.21 19.25 17.53
C GLY A 64 -12.50 20.33 16.71
N ALA A 65 -12.07 21.40 17.39
CA ALA A 65 -11.54 22.63 16.77
C ALA A 65 -10.25 22.46 15.94
N ASN A 66 -9.54 21.33 16.11
CA ASN A 66 -8.27 21.05 15.42
C ASN A 66 -8.38 19.95 14.35
N SER A 67 -9.59 19.52 13.98
CA SER A 67 -9.77 18.38 13.06
C SER A 67 -9.19 18.63 11.67
N GLU A 68 -9.22 19.86 11.17
CA GLU A 68 -8.63 20.25 9.89
C GLU A 68 -7.09 20.10 9.90
N ALA A 69 -6.43 20.59 10.95
CA ALA A 69 -4.98 20.51 11.09
C ALA A 69 -4.50 19.04 11.19
N VAL A 70 -5.27 18.20 11.90
CA VAL A 70 -5.00 16.74 11.98
C VAL A 70 -5.14 16.09 10.61
N GLY A 71 -6.20 16.44 9.86
CA GLY A 71 -6.42 15.92 8.51
C GLY A 71 -5.29 16.30 7.54
N VAL A 72 -4.91 17.57 7.51
CA VAL A 72 -3.80 18.06 6.67
C VAL A 72 -2.48 17.42 7.07
N GLY A 73 -2.20 17.33 8.39
CA GLY A 73 -1.00 16.69 8.92
C GLY A 73 -0.90 15.21 8.54
N ALA A 74 -2.00 14.46 8.60
CA ALA A 74 -2.05 13.06 8.20
C ALA A 74 -1.82 12.88 6.68
N ILE A 75 -2.46 13.71 5.85
CA ILE A 75 -2.36 13.64 4.39
C ILE A 75 -0.93 13.95 3.92
N LEU A 76 -0.31 15.02 4.44
CA LEU A 76 1.04 15.43 4.03
C LEU A 76 2.13 14.62 4.74
N GLY A 77 1.91 14.22 5.99
CA GLY A 77 2.88 13.49 6.80
C GLY A 77 3.17 12.08 6.28
N ALA A 78 2.17 11.36 5.76
CA ALA A 78 2.35 10.00 5.27
C ALA A 78 3.38 9.91 4.11
N PRO A 79 3.30 10.71 3.04
CA PRO A 79 4.35 10.76 2.01
C PRO A 79 5.75 11.11 2.54
N PHE A 80 5.85 12.02 3.51
CA PHE A 80 7.13 12.37 4.13
C PHE A 80 7.72 11.20 4.93
N MET A 81 6.89 10.49 5.69
CA MET A 81 7.32 9.30 6.44
C MET A 81 7.80 8.19 5.50
N LEU A 82 7.10 7.95 4.39
CA LEU A 82 7.49 6.95 3.39
C LEU A 82 8.82 7.32 2.72
N SER A 83 8.94 8.55 2.22
CA SER A 83 10.15 9.01 1.51
C SER A 83 11.40 9.10 2.38
N THR A 84 11.24 9.26 3.70
CA THR A 84 12.36 9.35 4.64
C THR A 84 12.59 8.01 5.36
N LEU A 85 11.74 7.67 6.32
CA LEU A 85 11.93 6.54 7.22
C LEU A 85 11.77 5.20 6.50
N ALA A 86 10.72 5.02 5.70
CA ALA A 86 10.48 3.74 5.04
C ALA A 86 11.58 3.45 4.00
N MET A 87 11.95 4.43 3.18
CA MET A 87 13.06 4.29 2.23
C MET A 87 14.41 4.07 2.91
N PHE A 88 14.67 4.74 4.04
CA PHE A 88 15.89 4.52 4.83
C PHE A 88 15.97 3.09 5.37
N VAL A 89 14.91 2.59 6.00
CA VAL A 89 14.84 1.21 6.52
C VAL A 89 14.98 0.20 5.39
N THR A 90 14.33 0.45 4.25
CA THR A 90 14.43 -0.39 3.05
C THR A 90 15.87 -0.43 2.53
N GLY A 91 16.53 0.73 2.46
CA GLY A 91 17.94 0.85 2.06
C GLY A 91 18.87 0.06 2.99
N ILE A 92 18.69 0.17 4.32
CA ILE A 92 19.46 -0.63 5.29
C ILE A 92 19.22 -2.13 5.09
N ALA A 93 17.97 -2.55 4.89
CA ALA A 93 17.63 -3.96 4.68
C ALA A 93 18.31 -4.51 3.42
N VAL A 94 18.30 -3.73 2.33
CA VAL A 94 19.00 -4.06 1.07
C VAL A 94 20.50 -4.21 1.31
N LEU A 95 21.14 -3.25 1.98
CA LEU A 95 22.58 -3.29 2.28
C LEU A 95 22.94 -4.45 3.21
N GLY A 96 22.08 -4.79 4.17
CA GLY A 96 22.28 -5.91 5.10
C GLY A 96 22.28 -7.27 4.41
N VAL A 97 21.46 -7.42 3.36
CA VAL A 97 21.39 -8.67 2.56
C VAL A 97 22.36 -8.65 1.38
N ALA A 98 22.88 -7.48 0.98
CA ALA A 98 23.75 -7.31 -0.20
C ALA A 98 24.93 -8.29 -0.22
N ARG A 99 25.62 -8.48 0.91
CA ARG A 99 26.77 -9.42 1.03
C ARG A 99 26.42 -10.89 0.91
N ARG A 100 25.12 -11.25 0.98
CA ARG A 100 24.62 -12.62 0.93
C ARG A 100 23.90 -12.93 -0.40
N ARG A 101 23.80 -11.97 -1.32
CA ARG A 101 23.12 -12.16 -2.60
C ARG A 101 24.00 -12.98 -3.55
N ALA A 102 23.48 -14.13 -4.00
CA ALA A 102 24.11 -14.93 -5.04
C ALA A 102 24.04 -14.27 -6.43
N GLY A 103 23.12 -13.30 -6.63
CA GLY A 103 22.82 -12.65 -7.91
C GLY A 103 23.53 -11.30 -8.19
N GLY A 104 24.58 -10.94 -7.42
CA GLY A 104 25.32 -9.68 -7.61
C GLY A 104 24.61 -8.43 -7.07
N ASP A 105 25.05 -7.25 -7.53
CA ASP A 105 24.58 -5.93 -7.04
C ASP A 105 23.24 -5.48 -7.64
N GLY A 106 22.64 -6.27 -8.53
CA GLY A 106 21.35 -5.99 -9.15
C GLY A 106 20.18 -6.19 -8.19
N MET A 107 19.21 -5.27 -8.22
CA MET A 107 17.88 -5.49 -7.63
C MET A 107 16.90 -5.76 -8.76
N LEU A 108 16.14 -6.85 -8.66
CA LEU A 108 15.05 -7.14 -9.59
C LEU A 108 13.91 -6.16 -9.29
N VAL A 109 13.93 -5.02 -9.97
CA VAL A 109 12.96 -3.95 -9.80
C VAL A 109 12.65 -3.40 -11.18
N ASP A 110 11.37 -3.31 -11.51
CA ASP A 110 10.96 -2.63 -12.72
C ASP A 110 11.11 -1.11 -12.57
N THR A 111 12.23 -0.61 -13.08
CA THR A 111 12.53 0.83 -13.10
C THR A 111 11.50 1.65 -13.88
N LYS A 112 10.77 1.05 -14.84
CA LYS A 112 9.70 1.75 -15.57
C LYS A 112 8.49 1.97 -14.67
N VAL A 113 8.08 0.97 -13.91
CA VAL A 113 6.97 1.09 -12.93
C VAL A 113 7.34 2.13 -11.87
N ILE A 114 8.54 2.04 -11.28
CA ILE A 114 8.98 3.04 -10.29
C ILE A 114 9.03 4.45 -10.88
N ALA A 115 9.61 4.62 -12.06
CA ALA A 115 9.69 5.94 -12.69
C ALA A 115 8.30 6.50 -13.03
N HIS A 116 7.37 5.64 -13.46
CA HIS A 116 5.97 6.00 -13.66
C HIS A 116 5.34 6.47 -12.34
N ASP A 117 5.43 5.67 -11.28
CA ASP A 117 4.90 6.01 -9.95
C ASP A 117 5.45 7.31 -9.39
N MET A 118 6.77 7.50 -9.45
CA MET A 118 7.43 8.70 -8.95
C MET A 118 7.06 9.96 -9.73
N ARG A 119 6.79 9.86 -11.04
CA ARG A 119 6.31 11.00 -11.84
C ARG A 119 4.91 11.42 -11.43
N TYR A 120 3.98 10.46 -11.30
CA TYR A 120 2.62 10.77 -10.86
C TYR A 120 2.61 11.31 -9.43
N PHE A 121 3.39 10.70 -8.53
CA PHE A 121 3.56 11.19 -7.17
C PHE A 121 4.09 12.63 -7.15
N GLY A 122 5.19 12.91 -7.86
CA GLY A 122 5.77 14.25 -7.89
C GLY A 122 4.83 15.33 -8.44
N VAL A 123 4.09 15.03 -9.50
CA VAL A 123 3.09 15.95 -10.08
C VAL A 123 1.91 16.16 -9.13
N ALA A 124 1.28 15.09 -8.64
CA ALA A 124 0.13 15.19 -7.76
C ALA A 124 0.47 15.84 -6.42
N TYR A 125 1.60 15.46 -5.83
CA TYR A 125 2.08 16.03 -4.57
C TYR A 125 2.49 17.50 -4.74
N GLY A 126 3.12 17.85 -5.87
CA GLY A 126 3.43 19.23 -6.22
C GLY A 126 2.16 20.09 -6.34
N ILE A 127 1.11 19.58 -6.99
CA ILE A 127 -0.20 20.25 -7.07
C ILE A 127 -0.81 20.40 -5.68
N ALA A 128 -0.76 19.36 -4.84
CA ALA A 128 -1.30 19.40 -3.47
C ALA A 128 -0.59 20.45 -2.60
N ILE A 129 0.74 20.54 -2.67
CA ILE A 129 1.51 21.59 -1.99
C ILE A 129 1.18 22.97 -2.55
N ALA A 130 1.11 23.13 -3.87
CA ALA A 130 0.75 24.41 -4.50
C ALA A 130 -0.64 24.89 -4.06
N ALA A 131 -1.58 23.97 -3.83
CA ALA A 131 -2.91 24.27 -3.32
C ALA A 131 -2.91 24.90 -1.92
N ALA A 132 -1.88 24.65 -1.11
CA ALA A 132 -1.74 25.24 0.22
C ALA A 132 -1.44 26.76 0.16
N PHE A 133 -0.85 27.24 -0.93
CA PHE A 133 -0.56 28.67 -1.14
C PHE A 133 -1.72 29.43 -1.81
N LEU A 134 -2.79 28.72 -2.13
CA LEU A 134 -3.93 29.28 -2.82
C LEU A 134 -4.81 30.10 -1.86
N PRO A 135 -5.26 31.31 -2.24
CA PRO A 135 -6.16 32.09 -1.40
C PRO A 135 -7.45 31.32 -1.09
N LEU A 136 -8.04 31.58 0.09
CA LEU A 136 -9.28 30.91 0.55
C LEU A 136 -10.47 31.23 -0.36
N GLU A 137 -10.45 32.40 -0.98
CA GLU A 137 -11.44 32.93 -1.90
C GLU A 137 -10.78 33.17 -3.28
N PRO A 138 -11.37 32.72 -4.40
CA PRO A 138 -12.62 31.95 -4.50
C PRO A 138 -12.40 30.44 -4.25
N VAL A 139 -13.32 29.84 -3.48
CA VAL A 139 -13.30 28.39 -3.13
C VAL A 139 -13.33 27.48 -4.37
N ALA A 140 -13.87 27.95 -5.49
CA ALA A 140 -13.95 27.22 -6.76
C ALA A 140 -12.59 26.68 -7.23
N LEU A 141 -11.50 27.41 -6.98
CA LEU A 141 -10.17 26.99 -7.41
C LEU A 141 -9.66 25.79 -6.60
N LYS A 142 -10.01 25.69 -5.30
CA LYS A 142 -9.71 24.50 -4.48
C LYS A 142 -10.50 23.28 -4.94
N TRP A 143 -11.77 23.45 -5.29
CA TRP A 143 -12.58 22.36 -5.88
C TRP A 143 -12.01 21.87 -7.21
N LEU A 144 -11.55 22.79 -8.05
CA LEU A 144 -10.89 22.44 -9.32
C LEU A 144 -9.64 21.59 -9.07
N VAL A 145 -8.81 21.98 -8.10
CA VAL A 145 -7.62 21.20 -7.71
C VAL A 145 -8.03 19.80 -7.19
N ALA A 146 -9.03 19.71 -6.34
CA ALA A 146 -9.49 18.42 -5.80
C ALA A 146 -9.98 17.48 -6.92
N VAL A 147 -10.79 17.98 -7.86
CA VAL A 147 -11.24 17.22 -9.03
C VAL A 147 -10.07 16.82 -9.93
N ALA A 148 -9.10 17.71 -10.13
CA ALA A 148 -7.90 17.41 -10.92
C ALA A 148 -7.07 16.29 -10.27
N LEU A 149 -6.85 16.33 -8.96
CA LEU A 149 -6.12 15.28 -8.23
C LEU A 149 -6.82 13.92 -8.31
N LEU A 150 -8.16 13.89 -8.17
CA LEU A 150 -8.93 12.67 -8.36
C LEU A 150 -8.82 12.14 -9.79
N GLY A 151 -8.85 13.02 -10.79
CA GLY A 151 -8.66 12.66 -12.20
C GLY A 151 -7.27 12.08 -12.48
N ILE A 152 -6.22 12.69 -11.91
CA ILE A 152 -4.84 12.19 -12.00
C ILE A 152 -4.74 10.80 -11.38
N TYR A 153 -5.31 10.59 -10.19
CA TYR A 153 -5.32 9.28 -9.53
C TYR A 153 -6.09 8.22 -10.33
N ALA A 154 -7.26 8.57 -10.88
CA ALA A 154 -8.03 7.67 -11.73
C ALA A 154 -7.25 7.28 -13.00
N TRP A 155 -6.54 8.23 -13.61
CA TRP A 155 -5.71 7.94 -14.78
C TRP A 155 -4.48 7.10 -14.43
N TYR A 156 -3.85 7.37 -13.29
CA TYR A 156 -2.76 6.59 -12.72
C TYR A 156 -3.16 5.12 -12.51
N VAL A 157 -4.31 4.89 -11.87
CA VAL A 157 -4.86 3.54 -11.65
C VAL A 157 -5.17 2.88 -12.98
N LYS A 158 -5.85 3.58 -13.89
CA LYS A 158 -6.15 3.05 -15.23
C LYS A 158 -4.89 2.61 -15.98
N GLY A 159 -3.81 3.40 -15.92
CA GLY A 159 -2.53 3.07 -16.55
C GLY A 159 -1.95 1.75 -16.06
N HIS A 160 -2.00 1.50 -14.75
CA HIS A 160 -1.54 0.24 -14.15
C HIS A 160 -2.38 -0.96 -14.55
N PHE A 161 -3.71 -0.83 -14.57
CA PHE A 161 -4.61 -1.92 -14.96
C PHE A 161 -4.61 -2.21 -16.47
N GLN A 162 -4.14 -1.28 -17.30
CA GLN A 162 -3.97 -1.46 -18.74
C GLN A 162 -2.60 -2.02 -19.13
N ALA A 163 -1.65 -2.06 -18.20
CA ALA A 163 -0.36 -2.69 -18.44
C ALA A 163 -0.54 -4.19 -18.64
N GLU A 164 0.15 -4.75 -19.65
CA GLU A 164 0.12 -6.18 -19.89
C GLU A 164 0.75 -6.92 -18.70
N ALA A 165 0.09 -7.98 -18.26
CA ALA A 165 0.69 -8.87 -17.28
C ALA A 165 1.88 -9.57 -17.94
N GLU A 166 3.09 -9.36 -17.43
CA GLU A 166 4.21 -10.22 -17.80
C GLU A 166 3.89 -11.62 -17.30
N VAL A 167 3.46 -12.50 -18.21
CA VAL A 167 3.28 -13.94 -17.98
C VAL A 167 4.65 -14.61 -17.99
N GLY A 168 5.56 -14.12 -17.15
CA GLY A 168 6.71 -14.87 -16.70
C GLY A 168 6.28 -15.66 -15.47
N ALA A 169 6.66 -16.94 -15.37
CA ALA A 169 6.45 -17.72 -14.16
C ALA A 169 7.20 -17.07 -12.99
N ALA A 170 6.59 -16.07 -12.36
CA ALA A 170 7.06 -15.53 -11.10
C ALA A 170 6.98 -16.68 -10.10
N GLU A 171 8.12 -17.12 -9.58
CA GLU A 171 8.20 -18.01 -8.42
C GLU A 171 7.57 -17.27 -7.22
N LEU A 172 6.24 -17.21 -7.18
CA LEU A 172 5.49 -16.62 -6.08
C LEU A 172 5.76 -17.48 -4.84
N ALA A 173 6.09 -16.82 -3.73
CA ALA A 173 6.22 -17.52 -2.46
C ALA A 173 4.90 -18.26 -2.15
N PRO A 174 4.97 -19.54 -1.72
CA PRO A 174 3.78 -20.35 -1.50
C PRO A 174 2.85 -19.63 -0.53
N LEU A 175 1.55 -19.59 -0.87
CA LEU A 175 0.55 -18.89 -0.08
C LEU A 175 0.62 -19.36 1.39
N ARG A 176 0.74 -18.44 2.35
CA ARG A 176 0.96 -18.79 3.76
C ARG A 176 -0.17 -19.61 4.37
N LEU A 177 -1.42 -19.31 4.00
CA LEU A 177 -2.59 -20.10 4.41
C LEU A 177 -2.82 -21.35 3.53
N HIS A 178 -1.93 -21.67 2.59
CA HIS A 178 -2.00 -22.92 1.81
C HIS A 178 -2.02 -24.17 2.72
N ARG A 179 -1.47 -24.08 3.93
CA ARG A 179 -1.51 -25.16 4.94
C ARG A 179 -2.92 -25.52 5.43
N LEU A 180 -3.89 -24.61 5.32
CA LEU A 180 -5.30 -24.85 5.69
C LEU A 180 -6.12 -25.47 4.53
N ASP A 181 -5.60 -25.44 3.31
CA ASP A 181 -6.27 -26.03 2.15
C ASP A 181 -5.89 -27.52 1.99
N ARG A 182 -6.50 -28.38 2.81
CA ARG A 182 -6.37 -29.85 2.68
C ARG A 182 -6.99 -30.40 1.38
N SER A 183 -7.85 -29.64 0.69
CA SER A 183 -8.57 -30.10 -0.51
C SER A 183 -7.94 -29.62 -1.84
N GLY A 184 -7.21 -28.50 -1.85
CA GLY A 184 -6.46 -28.01 -3.02
C GLY A 184 -5.27 -28.90 -3.42
N LYS A 185 -4.69 -29.62 -2.45
CA LYS A 185 -3.57 -30.56 -2.64
C LYS A 185 -3.82 -31.70 -3.66
N ARG A 186 -5.06 -31.93 -4.09
CA ARG A 186 -5.42 -33.06 -4.97
C ARG A 186 -5.59 -32.71 -6.45
N LEU A 187 -5.65 -31.42 -6.83
CA LEU A 187 -5.98 -31.01 -8.19
C LEU A 187 -4.81 -30.27 -8.87
N GLU A 188 -4.23 -29.26 -8.21
CA GLU A 188 -3.02 -28.54 -8.65
C GLU A 188 -2.29 -28.01 -7.39
N PRO A 189 -1.11 -28.56 -7.01
CA PRO A 189 -0.44 -28.23 -5.75
C PRO A 189 -0.05 -26.75 -5.61
N ASP A 190 0.21 -26.07 -6.72
CA ASP A 190 0.86 -24.77 -6.72
C ASP A 190 -0.09 -23.59 -6.84
N VAL A 191 -1.38 -23.79 -7.14
CA VAL A 191 -2.30 -22.66 -7.39
C VAL A 191 -3.46 -22.62 -6.39
N PRO A 192 -3.46 -21.73 -5.38
CA PRO A 192 -4.48 -21.67 -4.35
C PRO A 192 -5.85 -21.25 -4.92
N ARG A 193 -6.95 -21.70 -4.29
CA ARG A 193 -8.31 -21.30 -4.69
C ARG A 193 -8.53 -19.81 -4.39
N LEU A 194 -9.18 -19.08 -5.30
CA LEU A 194 -9.46 -17.65 -5.13
C LEU A 194 -10.20 -17.33 -3.82
N ARG A 195 -11.07 -18.23 -3.35
CA ARG A 195 -11.76 -18.08 -2.05
C ARG A 195 -10.77 -18.06 -0.87
N VAL A 196 -9.74 -18.90 -0.90
CA VAL A 196 -8.72 -18.97 0.17
C VAL A 196 -7.84 -17.72 0.13
N VAL A 197 -7.49 -17.25 -1.06
CA VAL A 197 -6.77 -15.98 -1.25
C VAL A 197 -7.58 -14.81 -0.69
N ASN A 198 -8.86 -14.68 -1.04
CA ASN A 198 -9.72 -13.61 -0.53
C ASN A 198 -9.88 -13.66 0.99
N VAL A 199 -10.03 -14.86 1.57
CA VAL A 199 -10.07 -15.02 3.03
C VAL A 199 -8.75 -14.56 3.66
N GLN A 200 -7.61 -14.89 3.05
CA GLN A 200 -6.31 -14.42 3.53
C GLN A 200 -6.19 -12.90 3.46
N VAL A 201 -6.57 -12.28 2.33
CA VAL A 201 -6.55 -10.81 2.16
C VAL A 201 -7.39 -10.14 3.24
N LEU A 202 -8.63 -10.61 3.46
CA LEU A 202 -9.52 -10.03 4.47
C LEU A 202 -9.02 -10.23 5.90
N ALA A 203 -8.49 -11.43 6.21
CA ALA A 203 -7.92 -11.72 7.52
C ALA A 203 -6.68 -10.86 7.78
N ALA A 204 -5.80 -10.70 6.79
CA ALA A 204 -4.60 -9.89 6.87
C ALA A 204 -4.94 -8.41 7.07
N LEU A 205 -5.89 -7.89 6.30
CA LEU A 205 -6.39 -6.52 6.47
C LEU A 205 -7.01 -6.31 7.85
N GLY A 206 -7.78 -7.30 8.33
CA GLY A 206 -8.32 -7.30 9.69
C GLY A 206 -7.24 -7.21 10.77
N LEU A 207 -6.15 -7.97 10.62
CA LEU A 207 -5.00 -7.91 11.54
C LEU A 207 -4.30 -6.54 11.50
N ILE A 208 -4.11 -5.96 10.31
CA ILE A 208 -3.51 -4.62 10.15
C ILE A 208 -4.39 -3.59 10.86
N ILE A 209 -5.70 -3.59 10.62
CA ILE A 209 -6.64 -2.63 11.22
C ILE A 209 -6.72 -2.81 12.74
N LEU A 210 -6.90 -4.04 13.23
CA LEU A 210 -6.97 -4.33 14.68
C LEU A 210 -5.66 -3.97 15.38
N GLY A 211 -4.52 -4.32 14.77
CA GLY A 211 -3.21 -3.96 15.27
C GLY A 211 -3.01 -2.45 15.33
N ALA A 212 -3.38 -1.72 14.27
CA ALA A 212 -3.30 -0.26 14.23
C ALA A 212 -4.18 0.40 15.28
N VAL A 213 -5.43 -0.05 15.45
CA VAL A 213 -6.36 0.48 16.47
C VAL A 213 -5.85 0.21 17.89
N ALA A 214 -5.23 -0.94 18.15
CA ALA A 214 -4.67 -1.25 19.46
C ALA A 214 -3.32 -0.53 19.72
N PHE A 215 -2.66 -0.05 18.67
CA PHE A 215 -1.38 0.65 18.75
C PHE A 215 -1.54 2.15 19.07
N VAL A 216 -2.67 2.75 18.67
CA VAL A 216 -3.04 4.17 18.92
C VAL A 216 -3.73 4.30 20.27
#